data_AF-A0A1F6Q926-F1
#
_entry.id   AF-A0A1F6Q926-F1
#
_cell.length_a   1.000
_cell.length_b   1.000
_cell.length_c   1.000
_cell.angle_alpha   90.00
_cell.angle_beta   90.00
_cell.angle_gamma   90.00
#
_symmetry.space_group_name_H-M   'P 1'
#
loop_
_entity.id
_entity.type
_entity.pdbx_description
1 polymer ?
#
loop_
_entity_poly.entity_id
_entity_poly.type
_entity_poly.pdbx_seq_one_letter_code
_entity_poly.pdbx_strand_id
1 'polypeptide(L)'
;MNEKIRSREVRLIDDEGKNWGVIQTREALEMAYSKDLDLVVVSPDQEPPVAKILDYGKYKFEVEKRAREAKKKQHAPEVKEIKMRYKIDVHDYQVKLKNIKKFLHEGNKVKILVMLRGREIQHTNLAFDLIKRIYADLEGENFIEEKRASMEGKNAIMILAPAGS
;
A
#
# COMPACT_ATOMS: atom_id res chain seq x y z
N MET A 1 30.78 8.28 -8.50
CA MET A 1 30.52 7.55 -9.76
C MET A 1 31.83 7.52 -10.53
N ASN A 2 32.10 6.47 -11.29
CA ASN A 2 33.33 6.18 -12.04
C ASN A 2 34.63 5.97 -11.23
N GLU A 3 34.99 6.83 -10.27
CA GLU A 3 36.27 6.73 -9.51
C GLU A 3 36.22 5.86 -8.24
N LYS A 4 35.09 5.22 -7.93
CA LYS A 4 34.93 4.42 -6.70
C LYS A 4 35.12 2.91 -6.92
N ILE A 5 35.34 2.47 -8.16
CA ILE A 5 35.54 1.06 -8.49
C ILE A 5 36.99 0.71 -8.19
N ARG A 6 37.23 0.04 -7.06
CA ARG A 6 38.58 -0.39 -6.65
C ARG A 6 39.02 -1.70 -7.31
N SER A 7 38.09 -2.42 -7.92
CA SER A 7 38.35 -3.68 -8.61
C SER A 7 39.06 -3.45 -9.93
N ARG A 8 40.05 -4.30 -10.25
CA ARG A 8 40.79 -4.24 -11.51
C ARG A 8 39.96 -4.70 -12.72
N GLU A 9 39.02 -5.61 -12.46
CA GLU A 9 38.14 -6.21 -13.45
C GLU A 9 36.69 -6.10 -13.01
N VAL A 10 35.79 -5.98 -13.98
CA VAL A 10 34.34 -5.92 -13.79
C VAL A 10 33.67 -6.83 -14.80
N ARG A 11 32.52 -7.39 -14.43
CA ARG A 11 31.61 -7.99 -15.41
C ARG A 11 30.76 -6.88 -16.02
N LEU A 12 30.99 -6.55 -17.30
CA LEU A 12 30.36 -5.42 -17.97
C LEU A 12 29.07 -5.82 -18.70
N ILE A 13 28.01 -5.05 -18.46
CA ILE A 13 26.81 -4.99 -19.30
C ILE A 13 26.74 -3.58 -19.90
N ASP A 14 26.62 -3.45 -21.22
CA ASP A 14 26.49 -2.12 -21.83
C ASP A 14 25.07 -1.55 -21.75
N ASP A 15 24.89 -0.36 -22.33
CA ASP A 15 23.62 0.36 -22.37
C ASP A 15 22.55 -0.33 -23.26
N GLU A 16 22.98 -1.14 -24.22
CA GLU A 16 22.11 -1.96 -25.07
C GLU A 16 21.73 -3.30 -24.41
N GLY A 17 22.31 -3.59 -23.23
CA GLY A 17 22.09 -4.83 -22.49
C GLY A 17 22.96 -5.99 -22.96
N LYS A 18 23.95 -5.74 -23.83
CA LYS A 18 24.93 -6.74 -24.24
C LYS A 18 25.89 -7.02 -23.08
N ASN A 19 26.09 -8.29 -22.80
CA ASN A 19 27.06 -8.76 -21.82
C ASN A 19 28.44 -8.91 -22.49
N TRP A 20 29.41 -8.13 -22.04
CA TRP A 20 30.80 -8.17 -22.52
C TRP A 20 31.67 -9.14 -21.73
N GLY A 21 31.11 -9.82 -20.73
CA GLY A 21 31.86 -10.71 -19.85
C GLY A 21 32.73 -9.93 -18.87
N VAL A 22 33.81 -10.55 -18.42
CA VAL A 22 34.78 -9.93 -17.51
C VAL A 22 35.81 -9.17 -18.34
N ILE A 23 35.94 -7.87 -18.07
CA ILE A 23 36.90 -6.99 -18.74
C ILE A 23 37.58 -6.07 -17.72
N GLN A 24 38.64 -5.37 -18.13
CA GLN A 24 39.29 -4.41 -17.25
C GLN A 24 38.36 -3.22 -16.97
N THR A 25 38.38 -2.75 -15.72
CA THR A 25 37.60 -1.58 -15.30
C THR A 25 37.93 -0.34 -16.15
N ARG A 26 39.19 -0.20 -16.59
CA ARG A 26 39.62 0.90 -17.45
C ARG A 26 38.95 0.85 -18.82
N GLU A 27 38.91 -0.32 -19.46
CA GLU A 27 38.22 -0.49 -20.75
C GLU A 27 36.71 -0.22 -20.60
N ALA A 28 36.11 -0.70 -19.52
CA ALA A 28 34.70 -0.42 -19.21
C ALA A 28 34.42 1.08 -19.05
N LEU A 29 35.33 1.82 -18.41
CA LEU A 29 35.24 3.28 -18.26
C LEU A 29 35.38 3.98 -19.62
N GLU A 30 36.35 3.59 -20.44
CA GLU A 30 36.54 4.15 -21.78
C GLU A 30 35.31 3.92 -22.68
N MET A 31 34.69 2.73 -22.61
CA MET A 31 33.44 2.45 -23.30
C MET A 31 32.29 3.36 -22.83
N ALA A 32 32.15 3.57 -21.52
CA ALA A 32 31.13 4.47 -20.97
C ALA A 32 31.37 5.93 -21.43
N TYR A 33 32.60 6.42 -21.36
CA TYR A 33 32.98 7.76 -21.82
C TYR A 33 32.73 7.96 -23.32
N SER A 34 33.02 6.95 -24.15
CA SER A 34 32.80 7.04 -25.60
C SER A 34 31.32 7.23 -25.99
N LYS A 35 30.41 6.85 -25.08
CA LYS A 35 28.96 6.96 -25.24
C LYS A 35 28.35 8.12 -24.45
N ASP A 36 29.15 8.94 -23.78
CA ASP A 36 28.69 10.00 -22.86
C ASP A 36 27.78 9.45 -21.72
N LEU A 37 28.08 8.24 -21.24
CA LEU A 37 27.33 7.53 -20.19
C LEU A 37 28.21 7.28 -18.96
N ASP A 38 27.58 6.86 -17.85
CA ASP A 38 28.28 6.48 -16.63
C ASP A 38 28.53 4.97 -16.55
N LEU A 39 29.66 4.59 -15.94
CA LEU A 39 29.89 3.20 -15.52
C LEU A 39 29.41 3.04 -14.07
N VAL A 40 28.34 2.27 -13.89
CA VAL A 40 27.65 2.11 -12.61
C VAL A 40 27.79 0.68 -12.10
N VAL A 41 28.37 0.51 -10.90
CA VAL A 41 28.38 -0.81 -10.25
C VAL A 41 26.99 -1.09 -9.67
N VAL A 42 26.31 -2.11 -10.21
CA VAL A 42 24.96 -2.52 -9.81
C VAL A 42 24.97 -3.69 -8.83
N SER A 43 26.05 -4.47 -8.79
CA SER A 43 26.22 -5.56 -7.82
C SER A 43 27.68 -5.61 -7.33
N PRO A 44 27.98 -4.92 -6.21
CA PRO A 44 29.33 -4.87 -5.66
C PRO A 44 29.73 -6.17 -4.95
N ASP A 45 28.76 -7.00 -4.54
CA ASP A 45 29.00 -8.22 -3.75
C ASP A 45 29.49 -9.42 -4.57
N GLN A 46 29.66 -9.27 -5.90
CA GLN A 46 30.18 -10.32 -6.77
C GLN A 46 31.68 -10.13 -7.04
N GLU A 47 32.39 -11.24 -7.25
CA GLU A 47 33.80 -11.24 -7.67
C GLU A 47 33.92 -11.91 -9.05
N PRO A 48 34.14 -11.15 -10.15
CA PRO A 48 34.26 -9.68 -10.24
C PRO A 48 32.90 -8.97 -10.15
N PRO A 49 32.86 -7.70 -9.68
CA PRO A 49 31.61 -6.97 -9.50
C PRO A 49 30.94 -6.68 -10.83
N VAL A 50 29.60 -6.59 -10.81
CA VAL A 50 28.80 -6.34 -12.03
C VAL A 50 28.66 -4.83 -12.22
N ALA A 51 29.15 -4.34 -13.35
CA ALA A 51 29.05 -2.95 -13.77
C ALA A 51 28.16 -2.84 -15.01
N LYS A 52 27.36 -1.77 -15.06
CA LYS A 52 26.47 -1.45 -16.18
C LYS A 52 26.74 -0.05 -16.71
N ILE A 53 26.81 0.11 -18.03
CA ILE A 53 26.87 1.42 -18.68
C ILE A 53 25.44 1.97 -18.77
N LEU A 54 25.18 3.12 -18.14
CA LEU A 54 23.87 3.76 -18.16
C LEU A 54 23.96 5.23 -17.75
N ASP A 55 22.94 6.01 -18.09
CA ASP A 55 22.77 7.37 -17.56
C ASP A 55 22.30 7.29 -16.11
N TYR A 56 23.19 7.63 -15.17
CA TYR A 56 22.89 7.52 -13.75
C TYR A 56 21.78 8.48 -13.29
N GLY A 57 21.73 9.68 -13.89
CA GLY A 57 20.70 10.68 -13.58
C GLY A 57 19.31 10.17 -13.93
N LYS A 58 19.16 9.65 -15.15
CA LYS A 58 17.91 9.04 -15.63
C LYS A 58 17.55 7.78 -14.86
N TYR A 59 18.52 6.90 -14.60
CA TYR A 59 18.29 5.66 -13.84
C TYR A 59 17.81 5.93 -12.42
N LYS A 60 18.44 6.88 -11.70
CA LYS A 60 18.00 7.26 -10.35
C LYS A 60 16.58 7.81 -10.36
N PHE A 61 16.24 8.64 -11.35
CA PHE A 61 14.88 9.17 -11.51
C PHE A 61 13.86 8.06 -11.79
N GLU A 62 14.17 7.10 -12.67
CA GLU A 62 13.29 5.97 -12.97
C GLU A 62 13.09 5.04 -11.78
N VAL A 63 14.16 4.71 -11.06
CA VAL A 63 14.09 3.88 -9.84
C VAL A 63 13.24 4.57 -8.77
N GLU A 64 13.45 5.87 -8.56
CA GLU A 64 12.67 6.65 -7.60
C GLU A 64 11.20 6.77 -8.01
N LYS A 65 10.93 6.95 -9.32
CA LYS A 65 9.58 6.97 -9.87
C LYS A 65 8.88 5.62 -9.65
N ARG A 66 9.52 4.50 -10.01
CA ARG A 66 8.96 3.15 -9.79
C ARG A 66 8.75 2.85 -8.31
N ALA A 67 9.68 3.25 -7.43
CA ALA A 67 9.54 3.08 -5.99
C ALA A 67 8.36 3.90 -5.43
N ARG A 68 8.16 5.14 -5.91
CA ARG A 68 6.98 5.96 -5.55
C ARG A 68 5.69 5.34 -6.08
N GLU A 69 5.68 4.83 -7.30
CA GLU A 69 4.52 4.16 -7.89
C GLU A 69 4.18 2.86 -7.15
N ALA A 70 5.18 2.07 -6.76
CA ALA A 70 5.00 0.86 -5.95
C ALA A 70 4.45 1.18 -4.55
N LYS A 71 4.97 2.23 -3.89
CA LYS A 71 4.45 2.69 -2.59
C LYS A 71 3.02 3.23 -2.69
N LYS A 72 2.67 3.92 -3.78
CA LYS A 72 1.29 4.38 -4.02
C LYS A 72 0.33 3.21 -4.24
N LYS A 73 0.80 2.11 -4.84
CA LYS A 73 -0.01 0.89 -5.07
C LYS A 73 -0.18 0.05 -3.80
N GLN A 74 0.72 0.17 -2.84
CA GLN A 74 0.53 -0.39 -1.50
C GLN A 74 -0.42 0.50 -0.70
N HIS A 75 -1.72 0.44 -1.01
CA HIS A 75 -2.75 0.99 -0.14
C HIS A 75 -2.75 0.18 1.16
N ALA A 76 -2.17 0.75 2.23
CA ALA A 76 -2.36 0.20 3.56
C ALA A 76 -3.86 0.29 3.90
N PRO A 77 -4.46 -0.77 4.48
CA PRO A 77 -5.86 -0.74 4.86
C PRO A 77 -6.09 0.35 5.91
N GLU A 78 -6.79 1.41 5.53
CA GLU A 78 -7.18 2.48 6.45
C GLU A 78 -8.45 2.10 7.21
N VAL A 79 -8.62 2.63 8.42
CA VAL A 79 -9.88 2.49 9.17
C VAL A 79 -10.80 3.65 8.81
N LYS A 80 -11.88 3.38 8.08
CA LYS A 80 -12.93 4.36 7.76
C LYS A 80 -14.02 4.30 8.83
N GLU A 81 -14.23 5.40 9.54
CA GLU A 81 -15.28 5.49 10.56
C GLU A 81 -16.62 5.93 9.96
N ILE A 82 -17.67 5.16 10.20
CA ILE A 82 -19.04 5.49 9.79
C ILE A 82 -19.90 5.70 11.03
N LYS A 83 -20.25 6.97 11.25
CA LYS A 83 -21.05 7.43 12.40
C LYS A 83 -22.52 7.56 12.01
N MET A 84 -23.40 7.04 12.84
CA MET A 84 -24.86 7.11 12.69
C MET A 84 -25.57 7.21 14.05
N ARG A 85 -26.86 7.54 14.03
CA ARG A 85 -27.72 7.57 15.23
C ARG A 85 -28.61 6.33 15.26
N TYR A 86 -29.07 5.92 16.44
CA TYR A 86 -29.99 4.78 16.57
C TYR A 86 -31.34 5.02 15.86
N LYS A 87 -31.79 6.27 15.75
CA LYS A 87 -32.97 6.73 14.98
C LYS A 87 -32.58 7.23 13.59
N ILE A 88 -31.76 6.48 12.86
CA ILE A 88 -31.41 6.82 11.49
C ILE A 88 -32.63 6.65 10.57
N ASP A 89 -32.81 7.59 9.63
CA ASP A 89 -33.83 7.48 8.60
C ASP A 89 -33.46 6.40 7.57
N VAL A 90 -34.46 5.80 6.91
CA VAL A 90 -34.24 4.74 5.92
C VAL A 90 -33.34 5.21 4.77
N HIS A 91 -33.51 6.44 4.29
CA HIS A 91 -32.68 6.97 3.21
C HIS A 91 -31.22 7.12 3.64
N ASP A 92 -30.97 7.73 4.80
CA ASP A 92 -29.61 7.90 5.34
C ASP A 92 -28.97 6.54 5.63
N TYR A 93 -29.74 5.58 6.16
CA TYR A 93 -29.29 4.20 6.40
C TYR A 93 -28.74 3.56 5.12
N GLN A 94 -29.48 3.65 4.02
CA GLN A 94 -29.07 3.08 2.74
C GLN A 94 -27.80 3.74 2.19
N VAL A 95 -27.65 5.05 2.37
CA VAL A 95 -26.42 5.77 1.98
C VAL A 95 -25.22 5.30 2.80
N LYS A 96 -25.39 5.15 4.12
CA LYS A 96 -24.33 4.61 5.00
C LYS A 96 -23.96 3.19 4.63
N LEU A 97 -24.94 2.32 4.37
CA LEU A 97 -24.72 0.93 3.97
C LEU A 97 -23.92 0.84 2.67
N LYS A 98 -24.27 1.64 1.65
CA LYS A 98 -23.50 1.71 0.39
C LYS A 98 -22.05 2.14 0.61
N ASN A 99 -21.81 3.09 1.52
CA ASN A 99 -20.46 3.52 1.85
C ASN A 99 -19.67 2.43 2.60
N ILE A 100 -20.31 1.69 3.52
CA ILE A 100 -19.68 0.54 4.19
C ILE A 100 -19.22 -0.49 3.15
N LYS A 101 -20.12 -0.89 2.24
CA LYS A 101 -19.80 -1.83 1.15
C LYS A 101 -18.64 -1.34 0.29
N LYS A 102 -18.71 -0.08 -0.15
CA LYS A 102 -17.64 0.54 -0.94
C LYS A 102 -16.29 0.47 -0.23
N PHE A 103 -16.22 0.84 1.05
CA PHE A 103 -14.96 0.84 1.79
C PHE A 103 -14.40 -0.56 2.00
N LEU A 104 -15.26 -1.55 2.27
CA LEU A 104 -14.84 -2.97 2.35
C LEU A 104 -14.30 -3.46 1.01
N HIS A 105 -14.96 -3.13 -0.11
CA HIS A 105 -14.46 -3.46 -1.46
C HIS A 105 -13.14 -2.76 -1.82
N GLU A 106 -12.92 -1.54 -1.31
CA GLU A 106 -11.65 -0.80 -1.47
C GLU A 106 -10.53 -1.35 -0.58
N GLY A 107 -10.77 -2.42 0.19
CA GLY A 107 -9.78 -3.03 1.08
C GLY A 107 -9.58 -2.26 2.39
N ASN A 108 -10.51 -1.37 2.76
CA ASN A 108 -10.44 -0.61 3.99
C ASN A 108 -11.22 -1.29 5.12
N LYS A 109 -10.72 -1.14 6.35
CA LYS A 109 -11.48 -1.53 7.54
C LYS A 109 -12.56 -0.50 7.79
N VAL A 110 -13.72 -0.95 8.26
CA VAL A 110 -14.85 -0.06 8.54
C VAL A 110 -15.21 -0.16 10.02
N LYS A 111 -15.15 0.98 10.70
CA LYS A 111 -15.61 1.11 12.09
C LYS A 111 -16.98 1.76 12.10
N ILE A 112 -18.00 0.95 12.39
CA ILE A 112 -19.39 1.38 12.53
C ILE A 112 -19.57 1.92 13.94
N LEU A 113 -20.12 3.12 14.08
CA LEU A 113 -20.34 3.78 15.36
C LEU A 113 -21.77 4.32 15.43
N VAL A 114 -22.56 3.74 16.34
CA VAL A 114 -23.92 4.19 16.66
C VAL A 114 -23.88 5.02 17.93
N MET A 115 -24.19 6.31 17.82
CA MET A 115 -24.16 7.24 18.94
C MET A 115 -25.49 7.23 19.71
N LEU A 116 -25.41 7.19 21.04
CA LEU A 116 -26.52 7.40 21.95
C LEU A 116 -26.29 8.70 22.74
N ARG A 117 -27.31 9.54 22.92
CA ARG A 117 -27.17 10.81 23.65
C ARG A 117 -27.97 10.82 24.97
N GLY A 118 -27.30 11.21 26.05
CA GLY A 118 -27.96 11.53 27.33
C GLY A 118 -28.87 10.42 27.85
N ARG A 119 -30.19 10.67 27.85
CA ARG A 119 -31.22 9.72 28.32
C ARG A 119 -31.42 8.51 27.40
N GLU A 120 -30.80 8.48 26.23
CA GLU A 120 -30.93 7.41 25.24
C GLU A 120 -30.01 6.22 25.52
N ILE A 121 -29.15 6.30 26.55
CA ILE A 121 -28.28 5.19 26.97
C ILE A 121 -29.11 3.94 27.35
N GLN A 122 -30.34 4.12 27.83
CA GLN A 122 -31.25 2.99 28.08
C GLN A 122 -31.64 2.20 26.81
N HIS A 123 -31.45 2.79 25.62
CA HIS A 123 -31.75 2.17 24.33
C HIS A 123 -30.54 1.48 23.69
N THR A 124 -29.58 1.03 24.50
CA THR A 124 -28.45 0.22 24.04
C THR A 124 -28.88 -0.96 23.18
N ASN A 125 -30.00 -1.63 23.50
CA ASN A 125 -30.53 -2.73 22.69
C ASN A 125 -30.83 -2.29 21.25
N LEU A 126 -31.45 -1.12 21.05
CA LEU A 126 -31.77 -0.61 19.71
C LEU A 126 -30.51 -0.27 18.91
N ALA A 127 -29.44 0.19 19.57
CA ALA A 127 -28.16 0.41 18.90
C ALA A 127 -27.52 -0.90 18.45
N PHE A 128 -27.60 -1.95 19.28
CA PHE A 128 -27.14 -3.29 18.92
C PHE A 128 -27.98 -3.91 17.81
N ASP A 129 -29.31 -3.76 17.84
CA ASP A 129 -30.20 -4.24 16.78
C ASP A 129 -29.90 -3.55 15.45
N LEU A 130 -29.59 -2.25 15.46
CA LEU A 130 -29.15 -1.55 14.26
C LEU A 130 -27.83 -2.11 13.71
N ILE A 131 -26.85 -2.39 14.57
CA ILE A 131 -25.57 -3.00 14.15
C ILE A 131 -25.80 -4.41 13.59
N LYS A 132 -26.63 -5.22 14.24
CA LYS A 132 -27.00 -6.56 13.75
C LYS A 132 -27.70 -6.50 12.39
N ARG A 133 -28.58 -5.53 12.19
CA ARG A 133 -29.24 -5.30 10.90
C ARG A 133 -28.23 -4.96 9.82
N ILE A 134 -27.27 -4.07 10.12
CA ILE A 134 -26.19 -3.74 9.18
C ILE A 134 -25.36 -4.98 8.85
N TYR A 135 -25.02 -5.78 9.86
CA TYR A 135 -24.28 -7.02 9.66
C TYR A 135 -25.02 -7.98 8.71
N ALA A 136 -26.31 -8.21 8.95
CA ALA A 136 -27.17 -9.05 8.10
C ALA A 136 -27.26 -8.51 6.65
N ASP A 137 -27.43 -7.20 6.49
CA ASP A 137 -27.45 -6.56 5.16
C ASP A 137 -26.08 -6.61 4.43
N LEU A 138 -25.01 -6.91 5.17
CA LEU A 138 -23.65 -7.07 4.65
C LEU A 138 -23.26 -8.53 4.41
N GLU A 139 -23.98 -9.54 4.92
CA GLU A 139 -23.58 -10.97 4.83
C GLU A 139 -23.26 -11.48 3.41
N GLY A 140 -23.72 -10.81 2.36
CA GLY A 140 -23.34 -11.09 0.96
C GLY A 140 -21.99 -10.52 0.52
N GLU A 141 -21.27 -9.79 1.37
CA GLU A 141 -19.99 -9.15 1.10
C GLU A 141 -18.82 -9.96 1.70
N ASN A 142 -17.62 -9.82 1.15
CA ASN A 142 -16.44 -10.55 1.63
C ASN A 142 -15.73 -9.79 2.78
N PHE A 143 -16.19 -9.98 4.02
CA PHE A 143 -15.62 -9.32 5.21
C PHE A 143 -15.47 -10.28 6.40
N ILE A 144 -14.61 -9.92 7.34
CA ILE A 144 -14.46 -10.56 8.65
C ILE A 144 -14.82 -9.60 9.77
N GLU A 145 -15.36 -10.15 10.85
CA GLU A 145 -15.57 -9.43 12.09
C GLU A 145 -14.24 -9.28 12.84
N GLU A 146 -13.63 -8.10 12.77
CA GLU A 146 -12.41 -7.81 13.54
C GLU A 146 -12.74 -7.48 15.00
N LYS A 147 -13.85 -6.78 15.23
CA LYS A 147 -14.36 -6.48 16.58
C LYS A 147 -15.87 -6.60 16.62
N ARG A 148 -16.35 -7.48 17.50
CA ARG A 148 -17.76 -7.64 17.85
C ARG A 148 -18.40 -6.33 18.28
N ALA A 149 -19.71 -6.25 18.08
CA ALA A 149 -20.49 -5.14 18.57
C ALA A 149 -20.30 -4.99 20.09
N SER A 150 -19.79 -3.86 20.55
CA SER A 150 -19.57 -3.56 21.97
C SER A 150 -19.88 -2.09 22.30
N MET A 151 -20.25 -1.82 23.55
CA MET A 151 -20.38 -0.44 24.03
C MET A 151 -19.01 0.14 24.37
N GLU A 152 -18.70 1.31 23.81
CA GLU A 152 -17.59 2.16 24.22
C GLU A 152 -18.12 3.53 24.65
N GLY A 153 -18.20 3.72 25.97
CA GLY A 153 -18.80 4.91 26.57
C GLY A 153 -20.27 5.06 26.18
N LYS A 154 -20.58 6.10 25.41
CA LYS A 154 -21.93 6.44 24.95
C LYS A 154 -22.24 5.93 23.53
N ASN A 155 -21.36 5.11 22.96
CA ASN A 155 -21.48 4.64 21.58
C ASN A 155 -21.46 3.12 21.54
N ALA A 156 -22.28 2.52 20.67
CA ALA A 156 -22.10 1.12 20.27
C ALA A 156 -21.18 1.11 19.04
N ILE A 157 -20.15 0.27 19.06
CA ILE A 157 -19.16 0.18 17.99
C ILE A 157 -19.03 -1.25 17.48
N MET A 158 -18.70 -1.39 16.20
CA MET A 158 -18.31 -2.64 15.55
C MET A 158 -17.21 -2.36 14.53
N ILE A 159 -16.24 -3.25 14.38
CA ILE A 159 -15.19 -3.11 13.35
C ILE A 159 -15.24 -4.32 12.43
N LEU A 160 -15.42 -4.02 11.14
CA LEU A 160 -15.35 -4.98 10.04
C LEU A 160 -14.05 -4.76 9.28
N ALA A 161 -13.39 -5.84 8.91
CA ALA A 161 -12.23 -5.80 8.02
C ALA A 161 -12.57 -6.57 6.73
N PRO A 162 -12.01 -6.17 5.58
CA PRO A 162 -12.15 -6.96 4.37
C PRO A 162 -11.54 -8.35 4.60
N ALA A 163 -12.23 -9.40 4.19
CA ALA A 163 -11.65 -10.73 4.20
C ALA A 163 -10.60 -10.75 3.09
N GLY A 164 -9.32 -10.92 3.45
CA GLY A 164 -8.23 -10.96 2.48
C GLY A 164 -8.52 -11.99 1.40
N SER A 165 -8.30 -11.62 0.14
CA SER A 165 -8.10 -12.60 -0.94
C SER A 165 -6.70 -13.19 -0.85
#